data_AF-A0A9J6PU47-F1
#
_entry.id   AF-A0A9J6PU47-F1
#
_cell.length_a   1.000
_cell.length_b   1.000
_cell.length_c   1.000
_cell.angle_alpha   90.00
_cell.angle_beta   90.00
_cell.angle_gamma   90.00
#
_symmetry.space_group_name_H-M   'P 1'
#
loop_
_entity.id
_entity.type
_entity.pdbx_description
1 polymer ?
#
loop_
_entity_poly.entity_id
_entity_poly.type
_entity_poly.pdbx_seq_one_letter_code
_entity_poly.pdbx_strand_id
1 'polypeptide(L)'
;MSDIFANPDQTLDALGLRCPEPVMMVRKAVRVMQEGETLLIIADDPATTRDIPGFCRFMEHTLLAQSVETTPYKYLLKKGL
;
A
#
# COMPACT_ATOMS: atom_id res chain seq x y z
N MET A 1 0.35 -19.62 -11.43
CA MET A 1 0.55 -18.15 -11.48
C MET A 1 -0.05 -17.63 -10.18
N SER A 2 0.79 -17.34 -9.20
CA SER A 2 0.32 -16.92 -7.88
C SER A 2 0.06 -15.42 -7.95
N ASP A 3 -1.20 -15.01 -7.97
CA ASP A 3 -1.56 -13.60 -7.85
C ASP A 3 -1.06 -13.08 -6.50
N ILE A 4 0.04 -12.33 -6.52
CA ILE A 4 0.69 -11.78 -5.31
C ILE A 4 -0.31 -10.91 -4.52
N PHE A 5 -1.31 -10.35 -5.20
CA PHE A 5 -2.37 -9.52 -4.62
C PHE A 5 -3.61 -10.30 -4.13
N ALA A 6 -3.69 -11.62 -4.29
CA ALA A 6 -4.93 -12.37 -4.02
C ALA A 6 -5.17 -12.69 -2.55
N ASN A 7 -4.14 -12.72 -1.71
CA ASN A 7 -4.26 -13.04 -0.28
C ASN A 7 -3.58 -11.98 0.61
N PRO A 8 -4.05 -10.73 0.63
CA PRO A 8 -3.58 -9.74 1.59
C PRO A 8 -4.29 -9.92 2.94
N ASP A 9 -3.58 -9.66 4.05
CA ASP A 9 -4.17 -9.72 5.39
C ASP A 9 -5.14 -8.56 5.62
N GLN A 10 -4.81 -7.38 5.08
CA GLN A 10 -5.66 -6.21 5.07
C GLN A 10 -5.74 -5.57 3.69
N THR A 11 -6.87 -4.93 3.40
CA THR A 11 -7.06 -4.14 2.18
C THR A 11 -7.52 -2.73 2.52
N LEU A 12 -6.90 -1.74 1.90
CA LEU A 12 -7.20 -0.33 2.03
C LEU A 12 -7.64 0.22 0.67
N ASP A 13 -8.89 0.66 0.62
CA ASP A 13 -9.43 1.40 -0.52
C ASP A 13 -9.16 2.90 -0.32
N ALA A 14 -8.38 3.47 -1.22
CA ALA A 14 -8.01 4.87 -1.30
C ALA A 14 -8.39 5.49 -2.66
N LEU A 15 -9.37 4.90 -3.35
CA LEU A 15 -9.89 5.45 -4.60
C LEU A 15 -10.58 6.80 -4.38
N GLY A 16 -10.26 7.77 -5.24
CA GLY A 16 -10.80 9.13 -5.16
C GLY A 16 -10.13 10.00 -4.10
N LEU A 17 -9.28 9.43 -3.24
CA LEU A 17 -8.44 10.20 -2.31
C LEU A 17 -7.26 10.82 -3.06
N ARG A 18 -6.79 11.97 -2.59
CA ARG A 18 -5.66 12.68 -3.18
C ARG A 18 -4.59 12.94 -2.13
N CYS A 19 -3.33 13.02 -2.55
CA CYS A 19 -2.21 13.30 -1.65
C CYS A 19 -2.52 14.54 -0.76
N PRO A 20 -2.38 14.45 0.58
CA PRO A 20 -1.70 13.41 1.36
C PRO A 20 -2.61 12.31 1.97
N GLU A 21 -3.91 12.28 1.66
CA GLU A 21 -4.88 11.40 2.33
C GLU A 21 -4.57 9.90 2.22
N PRO A 22 -4.19 9.35 1.04
CA PRO A 22 -3.88 7.92 0.91
C PRO A 22 -2.76 7.49 1.86
N VAL A 23 -1.69 8.28 1.94
CA VAL A 23 -0.53 7.97 2.81
C VAL A 23 -0.92 8.00 4.27
N MET A 24 -1.77 8.96 4.67
CA MET A 24 -2.27 9.03 6.05
C MET A 24 -3.11 7.80 6.42
N MET A 25 -3.94 7.32 5.48
CA MET A 25 -4.75 6.12 5.67
C MET A 25 -3.87 4.87 5.78
N VAL A 26 -2.86 4.73 4.91
CA VAL A 26 -1.87 3.65 4.98
C VAL A 26 -1.16 3.65 6.33
N ARG A 27 -0.70 4.82 6.79
CA ARG A 27 -0.04 4.95 8.10
C ARG A 27 -0.95 4.52 9.25
N LYS A 28 -2.25 4.85 9.19
CA LYS A 28 -3.22 4.40 10.21
C LYS A 28 -3.43 2.89 10.16
N ALA A 29 -3.59 2.31 8.98
CA ALA A 29 -3.76 0.87 8.79
C ALA A 29 -2.53 0.10 9.31
N VAL A 30 -1.32 0.50 8.90
CA VAL A 30 -0.08 -0.16 9.31
C VAL A 30 0.16 -0.06 10.82
N ARG A 31 -0.35 0.98 11.49
CA ARG A 31 -0.25 1.12 12.95
C ARG A 31 -1.06 0.07 13.70
N VAL A 32 -2.19 -0.40 13.16
CA VAL A 32 -3.04 -1.42 13.78
C VAL A 32 -2.69 -2.84 13.35
N MET A 33 -1.89 -3.00 12.28
CA MET A 33 -1.41 -4.29 11.80
C MET A 33 -0.34 -4.91 12.69
N GLN A 34 -0.21 -6.22 12.64
CA GLN A 34 0.87 -6.99 13.26
C GLN A 34 2.10 -7.07 12.35
N GLU A 35 3.27 -7.25 12.94
CA GLU A 35 4.51 -7.44 12.19
C GLU A 35 4.40 -8.67 11.27
N GLY A 36 4.82 -8.51 10.02
CA GLY A 36 4.72 -9.55 9.00
C GLY A 36 3.37 -9.61 8.27
N GLU A 37 2.34 -8.88 8.70
CA GLU A 37 1.09 -8.77 7.94
C GLU A 37 1.27 -7.96 6.65
N THR A 38 0.41 -8.23 5.69
CA THR A 38 0.38 -7.61 4.37
C THR A 38 -0.82 -6.69 4.21
N LEU A 39 -0.59 -5.52 3.59
CA LEU A 39 -1.62 -4.53 3.27
C LEU A 39 -1.65 -4.29 1.78
N LEU A 40 -2.80 -4.59 1.17
CA LEU A 40 -3.14 -4.21 -0.19
C LEU A 40 -3.72 -2.81 -0.19
N ILE A 41 -3.19 -1.91 -1.00
CA ILE A 41 -3.68 -0.54 -1.17
C ILE A 41 -4.16 -0.39 -2.59
N ILE A 42 -5.37 0.14 -2.76
CA ILE A 42 -5.96 0.42 -4.06
C ILE A 42 -6.14 1.95 -4.17
N ALA A 43 -5.51 2.58 -5.15
CA ALA A 43 -5.55 4.03 -5.32
C ALA A 43 -5.59 4.41 -6.80
N ASP A 44 -6.14 5.56 -7.14
CA ASP A 44 -6.18 6.09 -8.52
C ASP A 44 -5.28 7.33 -8.71
N ASP A 45 -4.71 7.86 -7.62
CA ASP A 45 -3.86 9.05 -7.65
C ASP A 45 -2.42 8.71 -8.09
N PRO A 46 -1.88 9.34 -9.15
CA PRO A 46 -0.51 9.13 -9.59
C PRO A 46 0.55 9.54 -8.55
N ALA A 47 0.23 10.39 -7.57
CA ALA A 47 1.15 10.73 -6.49
C ALA A 47 1.51 9.51 -5.63
N THR A 48 0.58 8.57 -5.46
CA THR A 48 0.79 7.33 -4.68
C THR A 48 1.95 6.49 -5.21
N THR A 49 2.27 6.58 -6.51
CA THR A 49 3.37 5.84 -7.14
C THR A 49 4.74 6.19 -6.56
N ARG A 50 4.90 7.42 -6.04
CA ARG A 50 6.14 7.88 -5.39
C ARG A 50 6.00 7.86 -3.87
N ASP A 51 4.82 8.20 -3.37
CA ASP A 51 4.59 8.34 -1.94
C ASP A 51 4.58 6.97 -1.22
N ILE A 52 4.01 5.92 -1.83
CA ILE A 52 3.94 4.58 -1.22
C ILE A 52 5.33 3.93 -1.09
N PRO A 53 6.18 3.90 -2.14
CA PRO A 53 7.55 3.38 -1.99
C PRO A 53 8.38 4.20 -1.01
N GLY A 54 8.21 5.53 -1.02
CA GLY A 54 8.84 6.43 -0.05
C GLY A 54 8.43 6.07 1.39
N PHE A 55 7.14 5.98 1.65
CA PHE A 55 6.59 5.59 2.95
C PHE A 55 7.14 4.24 3.42
N CYS A 56 7.18 3.23 2.55
CA CYS A 56 7.75 1.92 2.89
C CYS A 56 9.22 2.04 3.30
N ARG A 57 10.03 2.80 2.55
CA ARG A 57 11.44 3.01 2.86
C ARG A 57 11.66 3.81 4.16
N PHE A 58 10.84 4.82 4.43
CA PHE A 58 10.97 5.66 5.64
C PHE A 58 10.53 4.96 6.92
N MET A 59 9.53 4.07 6.82
CA MET A 59 8.97 3.35 7.96
C MET A 59 9.51 1.91 8.08
N GLU A 60 10.56 1.57 7.35
CA GLU A 60 11.21 0.25 7.36
C GLU A 60 10.24 -0.91 7.01
N HIS A 61 9.26 -0.64 6.15
CA HIS A 61 8.34 -1.63 5.60
C HIS A 61 8.79 -2.13 4.24
N THR A 62 8.37 -3.34 3.89
CA THR A 62 8.76 -3.98 2.64
C THR A 62 7.66 -3.83 1.61
N LEU A 63 7.95 -3.17 0.49
CA LEU A 63 7.05 -3.18 -0.67
C LEU A 63 7.23 -4.51 -1.42
N LEU A 64 6.22 -5.37 -1.41
CA LEU A 64 6.25 -6.68 -2.05
C LEU A 64 5.94 -6.60 -3.55
N ALA A 65 4.93 -5.81 -3.92
CA ALA A 65 4.51 -5.64 -5.30
C ALA A 65 3.82 -4.30 -5.51
N GLN A 66 3.88 -3.78 -6.73
CA GLN A 66 3.11 -2.62 -7.16
C GLN A 66 2.62 -2.82 -8.59
N SER A 67 1.40 -2.37 -8.88
CA SER A 67 0.81 -2.34 -10.20
C SER A 67 0.35 -0.90 -10.46
N VAL A 68 1.13 -0.19 -11.27
CA VAL A 68 0.92 1.23 -11.59
C VAL A 68 0.67 1.47 -13.08
N GLU A 69 0.57 0.40 -13.87
CA GLU A 69 0.41 0.45 -15.32
C GLU A 69 -1.02 0.80 -15.74
N THR A 70 -2.01 0.37 -14.97
CA THR A 70 -3.43 0.63 -15.21
C THR A 70 -4.10 1.08 -13.92
N THR A 71 -5.01 2.06 -14.03
CA THR A 71 -5.85 2.46 -12.90
C THR A 71 -6.98 1.43 -12.73
N PRO A 72 -7.33 1.05 -11.49
CA PRO A 72 -6.77 1.54 -10.23
C PRO A 72 -5.41 0.91 -9.89
N TYR A 73 -4.48 1.74 -9.42
CA TYR A 73 -3.17 1.32 -8.95
C TYR A 73 -3.30 0.44 -7.71
N LYS A 74 -2.44 -0.58 -7.63
CA LYS A 74 -2.40 -1.52 -6.51
C LYS A 74 -1.01 -1.58 -5.92
N TYR A 75 -0.91 -1.54 -4.60
CA TYR A 75 0.36 -1.69 -3.89
C TYR A 75 0.19 -2.75 -2.81
N LEU A 76 1.10 -3.71 -2.76
CA LEU A 76 1.16 -4.69 -1.69
C LEU A 76 2.40 -4.41 -0.86
N LEU A 77 2.20 -4.01 0.38
CA LEU A 77 3.27 -3.86 1.35
C LEU A 77 3.16 -4.92 2.43
N LYS A 78 4.28 -5.23 3.05
CA LYS A 78 4.40 -6.07 4.23
C LYS A 78 4.98 -5.23 5.34
N LYS A 79 4.31 -5.22 6.49
CA LYS A 79 4.82 -4.52 7.67
C LYS A 79 6.14 -5.16 8.11
N GLY A 80 7.21 -4.37 8.02
CA GLY A 80 8.52 -4.67 8.59
C GLY A 80 8.61 -4.19 10.04
N LEU A 81 9.57 -4.76 10.76
CA LEU A 81 9.94 -4.42 12.14
C LEU A 81 10.54 -3.03 12.23
#